data_AF-A0A256FT71-F1
#
_entry.id   AF-A0A256FT71-F1
#
_cell.length_a   1.000
_cell.length_b   1.000
_cell.length_c   1.000
_cell.angle_alpha   90.00
_cell.angle_beta   90.00
_cell.angle_gamma   90.00
#
_symmetry.space_group_name_H-M   'P 1'
#
loop_
_entity.id
_entity.type
_entity.pdbx_description
1 polymer ?
#
loop_
_entity_poly.entity_id
_entity_poly.type
_entity_poly.pdbx_seq_one_letter_code
_entity_poly.pdbx_strand_id
1 'polypeptide(L)'
;MVLALAGVFFVIPLVKTAIARQVHHIYVSGWYFLAGILWFPCLFVIANIPYIHSGVEEATVNWWFAHNVLGLWLTPLGVGTAYYFIPKIIGKPIYSYSVSLLGFWGLALFYSQVGIHHLIGGPVPTWVVTLSIVHSVMMFIPVIAVAINQHVTVARNLWALKESLPLRFISFGAVMYTLASFQGSIEALRSVNTVTHFTHYTVGHAHLGAYAFVTIVMFGAAYHMLPRMTGRTFQWPALINAHFWLVVVGFAIYFFGLSIGGVLQGLAMLDATRPFADSVTVTIPYLEARSVGGSLMTLGHVLFAVNVVMILFPRPASAAAKVAPAE
;
A
#
# COMPACT_ATOMS: atom_id res chain seq x y z
N MET A 1 21.23 10.69 4.17
CA MET A 1 21.51 10.37 5.59
C MET A 1 20.55 11.03 6.60
N VAL A 2 20.13 12.28 6.40
CA VAL A 2 19.11 12.93 7.27
C VAL A 2 17.81 12.11 7.39
N LEU A 3 17.33 11.51 6.30
CA LEU A 3 16.13 10.67 6.33
C LEU A 3 16.28 9.42 7.21
N ALA A 4 17.46 8.78 7.22
CA ALA A 4 17.73 7.65 8.10
C ALA A 4 17.75 8.09 9.57
N LEU A 5 18.35 9.23 9.88
CA LEU A 5 18.33 9.81 11.23
C LEU A 5 16.91 10.11 11.69
N ALA A 6 16.07 10.70 10.83
CA ALA A 6 14.66 10.89 11.10
C ALA A 6 13.95 9.56 11.40
N GLY A 7 14.23 8.52 10.61
CA GLY A 7 13.72 7.16 10.86
C GLY A 7 14.13 6.61 12.23
N VAL A 8 15.38 6.79 12.65
CA VAL A 8 15.86 6.41 14.00
C VAL A 8 15.08 7.14 15.09
N PHE A 9 14.77 8.43 14.89
CA PHE A 9 13.94 9.18 15.84
C PHE A 9 12.49 8.66 15.95
N PHE A 10 11.97 7.96 14.94
CA PHE A 10 10.68 7.25 15.04
C PHE A 10 10.80 5.88 15.72
N VAL A 11 11.94 5.19 15.59
CA VAL A 11 12.18 3.89 16.24
C VAL A 11 12.17 4.02 17.76
N ILE A 12 12.84 5.04 18.30
CA ILE A 12 12.98 5.24 19.76
C ILE A 12 11.63 5.28 20.49
N PRO A 13 10.67 6.18 20.15
CA PRO A 13 9.38 6.23 20.84
C PRO A 13 8.56 4.96 20.62
N LEU A 14 8.67 4.32 19.44
CA LEU A 14 7.96 3.08 19.16
C LEU A 14 8.44 1.92 20.06
N VAL A 15 9.75 1.73 20.18
CA VAL A 15 10.34 0.71 21.06
C VAL A 15 10.04 1.00 22.52
N LYS A 16 10.17 2.26 22.96
CA LYS A 16 9.80 2.66 24.32
C LYS A 16 8.33 2.35 24.62
N THR A 17 7.43 2.60 23.66
CA THR A 17 6.00 2.27 23.79
C THR A 17 5.79 0.75 23.90
N ALA A 18 6.49 -0.05 23.11
CA ALA A 18 6.40 -1.50 23.16
C ALA A 18 6.95 -2.10 24.47
N ILE A 19 7.99 -1.51 25.04
CA ILE A 19 8.55 -1.90 26.34
C ILE A 19 7.61 -1.50 27.48
N ALA A 20 7.07 -0.28 27.45
CA ALA A 20 6.17 0.26 28.48
C ALA A 20 4.72 -0.29 28.40
N ARG A 21 4.48 -1.33 27.59
CA ARG A 21 3.17 -1.96 27.45
C ARG A 21 2.70 -2.54 28.79
N GLN A 22 1.39 -2.46 29.01
CA GLN A 22 0.74 -3.02 30.21
C GLN A 22 0.24 -4.46 30.01
N VAL A 23 0.30 -4.96 28.77
CA VAL A 23 -0.15 -6.30 28.38
C VAL A 23 1.06 -7.21 28.14
N HIS A 24 0.91 -8.50 28.43
CA HIS A 24 2.00 -9.47 28.28
C HIS A 24 2.49 -9.59 26.83
N HIS A 25 1.55 -9.64 25.87
CA HIS A 25 1.82 -9.86 24.45
C HIS A 25 1.69 -8.57 23.62
N ILE A 26 2.58 -8.41 22.64
CA ILE A 26 2.42 -7.39 21.59
C ILE A 26 1.40 -7.92 20.58
N TYR A 27 0.38 -7.12 20.29
CA TYR A 27 -0.63 -7.47 19.30
C TYR A 27 -0.04 -7.51 17.88
N VAL A 28 -0.67 -8.27 16.98
CA VAL A 28 -0.19 -8.51 15.60
C VAL A 28 0.15 -7.22 14.87
N SER A 29 -0.68 -6.18 14.97
CA SER A 29 -0.40 -4.88 14.34
C SER A 29 0.91 -4.26 14.85
N GLY A 30 1.23 -4.45 16.13
CA GLY A 30 2.46 -3.99 16.75
C GLY A 30 3.70 -4.65 16.15
N TRP A 31 3.64 -5.93 15.76
CA TRP A 31 4.76 -6.61 15.09
C TRP A 31 5.08 -5.94 13.75
N TYR A 32 4.06 -5.71 12.92
CA TYR A 32 4.23 -5.06 11.62
C TYR A 32 4.71 -3.61 11.76
N PHE A 33 4.19 -2.84 12.73
CA PHE A 33 4.66 -1.47 12.96
C PHE A 33 6.11 -1.43 13.47
N LEU A 34 6.46 -2.27 14.45
CA LEU A 34 7.83 -2.39 14.95
C LEU A 34 8.79 -2.75 13.84
N ALA A 35 8.46 -3.79 13.07
CA ALA A 35 9.31 -4.26 11.99
C ALA A 35 9.45 -3.20 10.88
N GLY A 36 8.35 -2.62 10.41
CA GLY A 36 8.38 -1.63 9.33
C GLY A 36 9.20 -0.39 9.65
N ILE A 37 9.05 0.16 10.86
CA ILE A 37 9.78 1.36 11.29
C ILE A 37 11.25 1.03 11.61
N LEU A 38 11.55 -0.18 12.08
CA LEU A 38 12.92 -0.61 12.37
C LEU A 38 13.72 -0.97 11.12
N TRP A 39 13.09 -1.62 10.13
CA TRP A 39 13.77 -2.03 8.90
C TRP A 39 14.14 -0.84 8.01
N PHE A 40 13.28 0.18 7.90
CA PHE A 40 13.50 1.29 6.99
C PHE A 40 14.85 2.01 7.15
N PRO A 41 15.30 2.44 8.34
CA PRO A 41 16.60 3.07 8.50
C PRO A 41 17.76 2.17 8.04
N CYS A 42 17.71 0.88 8.34
CA CYS A 42 18.73 -0.08 7.92
C CYS A 42 18.78 -0.21 6.38
N LEU A 43 17.61 -0.37 5.76
CA LEU A 43 17.47 -0.43 4.29
C LEU A 43 18.04 0.84 3.64
N PHE A 44 17.65 2.01 4.15
CA PHE A 44 18.06 3.30 3.61
C PHE A 44 19.57 3.49 3.72
N VAL A 45 20.17 3.18 4.88
CA VAL A 45 21.61 3.34 5.10
C VAL A 45 22.38 2.45 4.14
N ILE A 46 22.09 1.15 4.11
CA ILE A 46 22.83 0.19 3.25
C ILE A 46 22.83 0.64 1.80
N ALA A 47 21.69 1.07 1.27
CA ALA A 47 21.57 1.41 -0.14
C ALA A 47 22.06 2.81 -0.54
N ASN A 48 22.27 3.71 0.42
CA ASN A 48 22.57 5.12 0.12
C ASN A 48 23.91 5.58 0.71
N ILE A 49 24.79 4.69 1.16
CA ILE A 49 26.16 5.07 1.50
C ILE A 49 26.90 5.34 0.18
N PRO A 50 27.43 6.56 -0.03
CA PRO A 50 28.14 6.90 -1.26
C PRO A 50 29.35 6.00 -1.49
N TYR A 51 29.62 5.66 -2.75
CA TYR A 51 30.83 4.99 -3.22
C TYR A 51 31.06 3.55 -2.72
N ILE A 52 30.09 2.91 -2.06
CA ILE A 52 30.21 1.49 -1.67
C ILE A 52 29.87 0.56 -2.83
N HIS A 53 28.78 0.83 -3.55
CA HIS A 53 28.30 -0.03 -4.62
C HIS A 53 28.56 0.63 -5.98
N SER A 54 28.85 -0.19 -7.01
CA SER A 54 28.98 0.30 -8.39
C SER A 54 28.49 -0.73 -9.40
N GLY A 55 28.02 -0.26 -10.57
CA GLY A 55 27.63 -1.11 -11.69
C GLY A 55 26.54 -2.13 -11.33
N VAL A 56 26.82 -3.43 -11.53
CA VAL A 56 25.86 -4.53 -11.28
C VAL A 56 25.48 -4.61 -9.79
N GLU A 57 26.44 -4.35 -8.90
CA GLU A 57 26.20 -4.35 -7.45
C GLU A 57 25.27 -3.20 -7.06
N GLU A 58 25.51 -2.00 -7.61
CA GLU A 58 24.66 -0.83 -7.37
C GLU A 58 23.23 -1.08 -7.85
N ALA A 59 23.05 -1.65 -9.05
CA ALA A 59 21.73 -2.02 -9.55
C ALA A 59 21.03 -3.04 -8.63
N THR A 60 21.78 -4.04 -8.14
CA THR A 60 21.31 -5.09 -7.21
C THR A 60 20.84 -4.47 -5.90
N VAL A 61 21.67 -3.63 -5.28
CA VAL A 61 21.35 -2.98 -4.00
C VAL A 61 20.23 -1.96 -4.15
N ASN A 62 20.19 -1.21 -5.25
CA ASN A 62 19.12 -0.27 -5.54
C ASN A 62 17.77 -0.97 -5.60
N TRP A 63 17.67 -2.10 -6.31
CA TRP A 63 16.40 -2.84 -6.39
C TRP A 63 16.08 -3.65 -5.15
N TRP A 64 17.08 -4.17 -4.44
CA TRP A 64 16.89 -4.69 -3.09
C TRP A 64 16.25 -3.62 -2.19
N PHE A 65 16.77 -2.39 -2.20
CA PHE A 65 16.24 -1.29 -1.41
C PHE A 65 14.85 -0.85 -1.86
N ALA A 66 14.70 -0.46 -3.12
CA ALA A 66 13.46 0.09 -3.66
C ALA A 66 12.28 -0.89 -3.46
N HIS A 67 12.52 -2.18 -3.66
CA HIS A 67 11.50 -3.20 -3.41
C HIS A 67 11.19 -3.37 -1.92
N ASN A 68 12.21 -3.37 -1.05
CA ASN A 68 12.02 -3.47 0.39
C ASN A 68 11.42 -2.21 1.03
N VAL A 69 11.52 -1.03 0.40
CA VAL A 69 10.76 0.15 0.81
C VAL A 69 9.25 -0.13 0.68
N LEU A 70 8.80 -0.74 -0.41
CA LEU A 70 7.39 -1.13 -0.54
C LEU A 70 7.03 -2.30 0.39
N GLY A 71 7.90 -3.29 0.50
CA GLY A 71 7.60 -4.56 1.17
C GLY A 71 7.86 -4.70 2.65
N LEU A 72 8.90 -4.04 3.13
CA LEU A 72 9.37 -4.08 4.50
C LEU A 72 9.23 -2.71 5.18
N TRP A 73 8.68 -1.71 4.50
CA TRP A 73 8.24 -0.48 5.17
C TRP A 73 6.77 -0.20 4.93
N LEU A 74 6.36 0.13 3.71
CA LEU A 74 4.97 0.51 3.45
C LEU A 74 3.97 -0.63 3.67
N THR A 75 4.30 -1.86 3.26
CA THR A 75 3.43 -3.02 3.43
C THR A 75 3.16 -3.34 4.90
N PRO A 76 4.17 -3.43 5.79
CA PRO A 76 3.93 -3.58 7.22
C PRO A 76 3.08 -2.45 7.80
N LEU A 77 3.30 -1.20 7.40
CA LEU A 77 2.47 -0.08 7.86
C LEU A 77 1.01 -0.24 7.43
N GLY A 78 0.75 -0.60 6.17
CA GLY A 78 -0.61 -0.83 5.65
C GLY A 78 -1.28 -2.05 6.27
N VAL A 79 -0.60 -3.20 6.28
CA VAL A 79 -1.09 -4.46 6.84
C VAL A 79 -1.33 -4.34 8.35
N GLY A 80 -0.39 -3.73 9.09
CA GLY A 80 -0.52 -3.47 10.53
C GLY A 80 -1.69 -2.54 10.85
N THR A 81 -1.90 -1.51 10.04
CA THR A 81 -3.05 -0.59 10.15
C THR A 81 -4.37 -1.33 9.93
N ALA A 82 -4.45 -2.19 8.90
CA ALA A 82 -5.63 -3.01 8.67
C ALA A 82 -5.86 -4.01 9.82
N TYR A 83 -4.81 -4.67 10.33
CA TYR A 83 -4.89 -5.57 11.50
C TYR A 83 -5.38 -4.86 12.76
N TYR A 84 -5.13 -3.56 12.90
CA TYR A 84 -5.64 -2.79 14.02
C TYR A 84 -7.10 -2.37 13.81
N PHE A 85 -7.39 -1.70 12.69
CA PHE A 85 -8.68 -1.03 12.52
C PHE A 85 -9.82 -1.95 12.09
N ILE A 86 -9.58 -3.01 11.31
CA ILE A 86 -10.63 -3.96 10.92
C ILE A 86 -11.34 -4.54 12.16
N PRO A 87 -10.65 -5.25 13.08
CA PRO A 87 -11.30 -5.79 14.27
C PRO A 87 -11.80 -4.70 15.21
N LYS A 88 -11.10 -3.56 15.29
CA LYS A 88 -11.49 -2.43 16.15
C LYS A 88 -12.82 -1.81 15.74
N ILE A 89 -13.06 -1.67 14.43
CA ILE A 89 -14.33 -1.13 13.90
C ILE A 89 -15.44 -2.16 14.03
N ILE A 90 -15.16 -3.43 13.72
CA ILE A 90 -16.15 -4.51 13.77
C ILE A 90 -16.54 -4.88 15.22
N GLY A 91 -15.65 -4.64 16.18
CA GLY A 91 -15.85 -5.04 17.58
C GLY A 91 -15.71 -6.54 17.80
N LYS A 92 -14.93 -7.24 16.95
CA LYS A 92 -14.71 -8.69 17.02
C LYS A 92 -13.22 -9.03 16.89
N PRO A 93 -12.77 -10.17 17.42
CA PRO A 93 -11.39 -10.62 17.22
C PRO A 93 -11.08 -10.87 15.74
N ILE A 94 -9.80 -10.81 15.41
CA ILE A 94 -9.30 -11.26 14.10
C ILE A 94 -9.55 -12.76 13.92
N TYR A 95 -9.65 -13.20 12.68
CA TYR A 95 -10.07 -14.56 12.35
C TYR A 95 -9.15 -15.62 12.96
N SER A 96 -7.82 -15.46 12.86
CA SER A 96 -6.88 -16.43 13.44
C SER A 96 -5.55 -15.80 13.85
N TYR A 97 -5.19 -15.91 15.12
CA TYR A 97 -3.89 -15.44 15.59
C TYR A 97 -2.74 -16.27 14.99
N SER A 98 -2.86 -17.59 14.92
CA SER A 98 -1.81 -18.47 14.36
C SER A 98 -1.52 -18.18 12.89
N VAL A 99 -2.56 -17.85 12.10
CA VAL A 99 -2.38 -17.44 10.69
C VAL A 99 -1.66 -16.09 10.60
N SER A 100 -1.82 -15.22 11.59
CA SER A 100 -1.08 -13.94 11.64
C SER A 100 0.43 -14.15 11.78
N LEU A 101 0.85 -15.17 12.53
CA LEU A 101 2.27 -15.52 12.68
C LEU A 101 2.87 -15.95 11.33
N LEU A 102 2.16 -16.77 10.57
CA LEU A 102 2.58 -17.19 9.23
C LEU A 102 2.69 -15.98 8.28
N GLY A 103 1.72 -15.06 8.34
CA GLY A 103 1.75 -13.81 7.58
C GLY A 103 2.98 -12.96 7.90
N PHE A 104 3.25 -12.73 9.18
CA PHE A 104 4.34 -11.85 9.61
C PHE A 104 5.73 -12.45 9.35
N TRP A 105 5.96 -13.69 9.80
CA TRP A 105 7.28 -14.32 9.65
C TRP A 105 7.55 -14.75 8.22
N GLY A 106 6.52 -15.16 7.46
CA GLY A 106 6.66 -15.41 6.03
C GLY A 106 7.02 -14.13 5.27
N LEU A 107 6.42 -12.98 5.61
CA LEU A 107 6.80 -11.69 5.03
C LEU A 107 8.27 -11.38 5.33
N ALA A 108 8.67 -11.47 6.59
CA ALA A 108 10.04 -11.17 7.02
C ALA A 108 11.07 -12.09 6.33
N LEU A 109 10.74 -13.38 6.16
CA LEU A 109 11.63 -14.37 5.57
C LEU A 109 11.78 -14.19 4.06
N PHE A 110 10.66 -14.04 3.34
CA PHE A 110 10.67 -14.11 1.88
C PHE A 110 10.91 -12.76 1.22
N TYR A 111 10.34 -11.66 1.75
CA TYR A 111 10.28 -10.39 1.01
C TYR A 111 11.66 -9.76 0.79
N SER A 112 12.58 -9.93 1.74
CA SER A 112 13.89 -9.25 1.71
C SER A 112 14.67 -9.47 0.41
N GLN A 113 14.50 -10.61 -0.25
CA GLN A 113 15.26 -10.99 -1.44
C GLN A 113 14.47 -10.86 -2.75
N VAL A 114 13.24 -10.34 -2.71
CA VAL A 114 12.32 -10.29 -3.86
C VAL A 114 12.70 -9.22 -4.89
N GLY A 115 13.47 -8.19 -4.50
CA GLY A 115 13.75 -7.03 -5.35
C GLY A 115 14.55 -7.32 -6.62
N ILE A 116 15.34 -8.39 -6.68
CA ILE A 116 16.19 -8.67 -7.85
C ILE A 116 15.34 -9.09 -9.08
N HIS A 117 14.04 -9.39 -8.92
CA HIS A 117 13.16 -9.63 -10.06
C HIS A 117 13.04 -8.41 -10.99
N HIS A 118 13.44 -7.22 -10.54
CA HIS A 118 13.48 -6.01 -11.37
C HIS A 118 14.67 -5.99 -12.33
N LEU A 119 15.56 -6.98 -12.22
CA LEU A 119 16.77 -7.11 -13.02
C LEU A 119 16.73 -8.34 -13.94
N ILE A 120 15.54 -8.89 -14.18
CA ILE A 120 15.34 -9.95 -15.17
C ILE A 120 15.74 -9.41 -16.55
N GLY A 121 16.63 -10.14 -17.24
CA GLY A 121 17.19 -9.71 -18.53
C GLY A 121 18.33 -8.69 -18.41
N GLY A 122 18.65 -8.22 -17.20
CA GLY A 122 19.77 -7.33 -16.93
C GLY A 122 21.11 -8.05 -16.75
N PRO A 123 22.23 -7.31 -16.60
CA PRO A 123 23.59 -7.85 -16.49
C PRO A 123 23.92 -8.40 -15.09
N VAL A 124 22.98 -9.10 -14.45
CA VAL A 124 23.09 -9.61 -13.07
C VAL A 124 23.20 -11.14 -13.10
N PRO A 125 23.98 -11.79 -12.22
CA PRO A 125 24.09 -13.24 -12.24
C PRO A 125 22.72 -13.92 -12.15
N THR A 126 22.43 -14.80 -13.10
CA THR A 126 21.12 -15.44 -13.28
C THR A 126 20.63 -16.18 -12.03
N TRP A 127 21.54 -16.70 -11.21
CA TRP A 127 21.19 -17.40 -9.97
C TRP A 127 20.56 -16.47 -8.93
N VAL A 128 21.00 -15.20 -8.83
CA VAL A 128 20.44 -14.20 -7.92
C VAL A 128 19.02 -13.85 -8.35
N VAL A 129 18.82 -13.67 -9.66
CA VAL A 129 17.49 -13.45 -10.26
C VAL A 129 16.59 -14.66 -9.97
N THR A 130 17.07 -15.89 -10.17
CA THR A 130 16.27 -17.10 -9.88
C THR A 130 15.87 -17.19 -8.41
N LEU A 131 16.79 -16.91 -7.47
CA LEU A 131 16.48 -16.88 -6.04
C LEU A 131 15.35 -15.89 -5.74
N SER A 132 15.45 -14.69 -6.31
CA SER A 132 14.45 -13.63 -6.16
C SER A 132 13.10 -14.02 -6.73
N ILE A 133 13.05 -14.70 -7.87
CA ILE A 133 11.80 -15.22 -8.46
C ILE A 133 11.19 -16.28 -7.56
N VAL A 134 11.99 -17.22 -7.05
CA VAL A 134 11.50 -18.23 -6.10
C VAL A 134 10.91 -17.56 -4.86
N HIS A 135 11.60 -16.59 -4.26
CA HIS A 135 11.08 -15.83 -3.12
C HIS A 135 9.81 -15.03 -3.48
N SER A 136 9.75 -14.46 -4.69
CA SER A 136 8.56 -13.78 -5.21
C SER A 136 7.35 -14.71 -5.25
N VAL A 137 7.55 -15.97 -5.67
CA VAL A 137 6.47 -16.97 -5.67
C VAL A 137 6.15 -17.42 -4.23
N MET A 138 7.14 -17.60 -3.37
CA MET A 138 6.91 -17.97 -1.97
C MET A 138 6.12 -16.91 -1.19
N MET A 139 6.10 -15.65 -1.64
CA MET A 139 5.25 -14.60 -1.09
C MET A 139 3.75 -14.90 -1.14
N PHE A 140 3.28 -15.82 -1.99
CA PHE A 140 1.89 -16.28 -1.93
C PHE A 140 1.52 -16.78 -0.52
N ILE A 141 2.44 -17.42 0.20
CA ILE A 141 2.19 -17.99 1.54
C ILE A 141 1.81 -16.89 2.56
N PRO A 142 2.67 -15.91 2.88
CA PRO A 142 2.32 -14.86 3.84
C PRO A 142 1.17 -13.98 3.34
N VAL A 143 1.04 -13.75 2.03
CA VAL A 143 -0.06 -12.94 1.48
C VAL A 143 -1.40 -13.63 1.68
N ILE A 144 -1.52 -14.92 1.37
CA ILE A 144 -2.74 -15.71 1.59
C ILE A 144 -3.06 -15.74 3.09
N ALA A 145 -2.07 -15.89 3.95
CA ALA A 145 -2.28 -15.87 5.40
C ALA A 145 -2.89 -14.53 5.87
N VAL A 146 -2.33 -13.40 5.44
CA VAL A 146 -2.87 -12.06 5.75
C VAL A 146 -4.27 -11.88 5.15
N ALA A 147 -4.48 -12.30 3.90
CA ALA A 147 -5.74 -12.22 3.19
C ALA A 147 -6.85 -13.01 3.91
N ILE A 148 -6.58 -14.25 4.33
CA ILE A 148 -7.51 -15.05 5.12
C ILE A 148 -7.88 -14.29 6.39
N ASN A 149 -6.92 -13.70 7.09
CA ASN A 149 -7.20 -13.02 8.35
C ASN A 149 -8.10 -11.81 8.17
N GLN A 150 -7.72 -10.91 7.27
CA GLN A 150 -8.39 -9.63 7.09
C GLN A 150 -9.74 -9.83 6.38
N HIS A 151 -9.75 -10.58 5.27
CA HIS A 151 -10.94 -10.73 4.44
C HIS A 151 -12.00 -11.61 5.09
N VAL A 152 -11.62 -12.69 5.79
CA VAL A 152 -12.62 -13.53 6.48
C VAL A 152 -13.22 -12.77 7.68
N THR A 153 -12.43 -11.98 8.41
CA THR A 153 -12.96 -11.12 9.48
C THR A 153 -14.00 -10.13 8.93
N VAL A 154 -13.75 -9.52 7.77
CA VAL A 154 -14.72 -8.62 7.12
C VAL A 154 -15.91 -9.38 6.54
N ALA A 155 -15.69 -10.49 5.83
CA ALA A 155 -16.73 -11.26 5.16
C ALA A 155 -17.73 -11.90 6.14
N ARG A 156 -17.29 -12.26 7.36
CA ARG A 156 -18.20 -12.70 8.42
C ARG A 156 -19.01 -11.57 9.05
N ASN A 157 -18.72 -10.32 8.71
CA ASN A 157 -19.28 -9.11 9.32
C ASN A 157 -19.61 -8.04 8.27
N LEU A 158 -20.20 -8.44 7.14
CA LEU A 158 -20.53 -7.52 6.03
C LEU A 158 -21.48 -6.38 6.45
N TRP A 159 -22.24 -6.55 7.53
CA TRP A 159 -23.04 -5.46 8.12
C TRP A 159 -22.16 -4.24 8.46
N ALA A 160 -20.98 -4.45 9.04
CA ALA A 160 -20.08 -3.37 9.43
C ALA A 160 -19.50 -2.65 8.21
N LEU A 161 -19.26 -3.38 7.12
CA LEU A 161 -18.80 -2.79 5.85
C LEU A 161 -19.88 -1.88 5.23
N LYS A 162 -21.15 -2.23 5.41
CA LYS A 162 -22.28 -1.40 4.98
C LYS A 162 -22.41 -0.14 5.84
N GLU A 163 -22.14 -0.20 7.13
CA GLU A 163 -22.36 0.93 8.05
C GLU A 163 -21.15 1.88 8.16
N SER A 164 -19.93 1.35 8.11
CA SER A 164 -18.70 2.14 8.38
C SER A 164 -17.96 2.52 7.11
N LEU A 165 -17.99 3.81 6.76
CA LEU A 165 -17.17 4.36 5.68
C LEU A 165 -15.66 4.10 5.89
N PRO A 166 -15.05 4.36 7.08
CA PRO A 166 -13.65 4.03 7.32
C PRO A 166 -13.32 2.57 7.02
N LEU A 167 -14.20 1.63 7.38
CA LEU A 167 -13.98 0.21 7.11
C LEU A 167 -14.02 -0.11 5.62
N ARG A 168 -14.81 0.61 4.81
CA ARG A 168 -14.81 0.44 3.34
C ARG A 168 -13.47 0.79 2.73
N PHE A 169 -12.86 1.91 3.12
CA PHE A 169 -11.51 2.27 2.69
C PHE A 169 -10.50 1.18 3.09
N ILE A 170 -10.47 0.81 4.37
CA ILE A 170 -9.48 -0.15 4.88
C ILE A 170 -9.65 -1.53 4.25
N SER A 171 -10.89 -2.01 4.11
CA SER A 171 -11.16 -3.31 3.50
C SER A 171 -10.86 -3.30 2.00
N PHE A 172 -11.19 -2.23 1.27
CA PHE A 172 -10.81 -2.10 -0.13
C PHE A 172 -9.29 -2.14 -0.28
N GLY A 173 -8.56 -1.34 0.50
CA GLY A 173 -7.10 -1.33 0.44
C GLY A 173 -6.47 -2.66 0.83
N ALA A 174 -7.04 -3.38 1.81
CA ALA A 174 -6.61 -4.74 2.14
C ALA A 174 -6.81 -5.72 0.96
N VAL A 175 -7.90 -5.61 0.20
CA VAL A 175 -8.10 -6.40 -1.02
C VAL A 175 -7.07 -6.02 -2.08
N MET A 176 -6.82 -4.73 -2.27
CA MET A 176 -5.79 -4.25 -3.20
C MET A 176 -4.39 -4.73 -2.81
N TYR A 177 -4.09 -4.90 -1.52
CA TYR A 177 -2.83 -5.51 -1.07
C TYR A 177 -2.68 -6.94 -1.58
N THR A 178 -3.75 -7.74 -1.44
CA THR A 178 -3.75 -9.13 -1.91
C THR A 178 -3.57 -9.19 -3.42
N LEU A 179 -4.30 -8.34 -4.16
CA LEU A 179 -4.19 -8.26 -5.62
C LEU A 179 -2.79 -7.78 -6.05
N ALA A 180 -2.26 -6.71 -5.46
CA ALA A 180 -0.92 -6.21 -5.74
C ALA A 180 0.14 -7.30 -5.54
N SER A 181 0.05 -8.01 -4.42
CA SER A 181 1.04 -9.01 -4.06
C SER A 181 0.96 -10.23 -4.98
N PHE A 182 -0.25 -10.69 -5.31
CA PHE A 182 -0.46 -11.78 -6.27
C PHE A 182 0.05 -11.41 -7.65
N GLN A 183 -0.32 -10.21 -8.12
CA GLN A 183 0.13 -9.69 -9.41
C GLN A 183 1.65 -9.58 -9.45
N GLY A 184 2.28 -9.04 -8.41
CA GLY A 184 3.74 -8.93 -8.31
C GLY A 184 4.46 -10.28 -8.32
N SER A 185 3.92 -11.29 -7.62
CA SER A 185 4.46 -12.65 -7.67
C SER A 185 4.40 -13.26 -9.07
N ILE A 186 3.36 -12.94 -9.86
CA ILE A 186 3.20 -13.38 -11.25
C ILE A 186 4.12 -12.59 -12.18
N GLU A 187 4.22 -11.27 -12.02
CA GLU A 187 5.10 -10.39 -12.79
C GLU A 187 6.60 -10.70 -12.61
N ALA A 188 6.97 -11.34 -11.49
CA ALA A 188 8.32 -11.80 -11.26
C ALA A 188 8.69 -13.02 -12.13
N LEU A 189 7.73 -13.75 -12.69
CA LEU A 189 8.03 -14.88 -13.57
C LEU A 189 8.63 -14.37 -14.87
N ARG A 190 9.77 -14.94 -15.30
CA ARG A 190 10.48 -14.51 -16.51
C ARG A 190 9.57 -14.39 -17.73
N SER A 191 8.68 -15.37 -17.94
CA SER A 191 7.75 -15.39 -19.08
C SER A 191 6.78 -14.21 -19.08
N VAL A 192 6.32 -13.77 -17.90
CA VAL A 192 5.43 -12.61 -17.76
C VAL A 192 6.26 -11.33 -17.86
N ASN A 193 7.40 -11.29 -17.17
CA ASN A 193 8.30 -10.16 -17.13
C ASN A 193 8.82 -9.77 -18.52
N THR A 194 9.07 -10.73 -19.42
CA THR A 194 9.43 -10.47 -20.82
C THR A 194 8.45 -9.53 -21.52
N VAL A 195 7.16 -9.56 -21.15
CA VAL A 195 6.13 -8.68 -21.71
C VAL A 195 5.94 -7.43 -20.86
N THR A 196 5.98 -7.54 -19.54
CA THR A 196 5.59 -6.42 -18.65
C THR A 196 6.75 -5.48 -18.30
N HIS A 197 8.01 -5.94 -18.37
CA HIS A 197 9.17 -5.15 -18.00
C HIS A 197 9.38 -3.96 -18.94
N PHE A 198 9.77 -2.81 -18.38
CA PHE A 198 9.86 -1.52 -19.07
C PHE A 198 8.56 -1.00 -19.72
N THR A 199 7.40 -1.55 -19.35
CA THR A 199 6.09 -1.07 -19.84
C THR A 199 5.32 -0.30 -18.76
N HIS A 200 4.21 0.30 -19.18
CA HIS A 200 3.23 0.89 -18.27
C HIS A 200 2.58 -0.12 -17.30
N TYR A 201 2.69 -1.43 -17.54
CA TYR A 201 2.15 -2.46 -16.65
C TYR A 201 2.76 -2.37 -15.26
N THR A 202 4.09 -2.23 -15.17
CA THR A 202 4.82 -2.08 -13.91
C THR A 202 4.42 -0.79 -13.17
N VAL A 203 4.08 0.28 -13.91
CA VAL A 203 3.56 1.52 -13.30
C VAL A 203 2.17 1.28 -12.70
N GLY A 204 1.30 0.54 -13.39
CA GLY A 204 0.00 0.11 -12.88
C GLY A 204 0.14 -0.72 -11.60
N HIS A 205 1.03 -1.71 -11.60
CA HIS A 205 1.39 -2.53 -10.44
C HIS A 205 1.84 -1.68 -9.24
N ALA A 206 2.78 -0.76 -9.46
CA ALA A 206 3.29 0.10 -8.40
C ALA A 206 2.18 0.94 -7.74
N HIS A 207 1.22 1.45 -8.52
CA HIS A 207 0.07 2.19 -7.99
C HIS A 207 -0.94 1.28 -7.29
N LEU A 208 -1.10 0.04 -7.73
CA LEU A 208 -1.93 -0.95 -7.02
C LEU A 208 -1.43 -1.18 -5.58
N GLY A 209 -0.11 -1.31 -5.40
CA GLY A 209 0.50 -1.44 -4.07
C GLY A 209 0.55 -0.13 -3.26
N ALA A 210 1.16 0.92 -3.80
CA ALA A 210 1.40 2.14 -3.04
C ALA A 210 0.14 2.99 -2.83
N TYR A 211 -0.69 3.11 -3.87
CA TYR A 211 -1.88 3.96 -3.83
C TYR A 211 -3.10 3.16 -3.36
N ALA A 212 -3.52 2.17 -4.14
CA ALA A 212 -4.81 1.51 -3.90
C ALA A 212 -4.82 0.64 -2.65
N PHE A 213 -3.66 0.11 -2.24
CA PHE A 213 -3.50 -0.51 -0.94
C PHE A 213 -3.13 0.52 0.14
N VAL A 214 -1.87 0.96 0.21
CA VAL A 214 -1.36 1.65 1.40
C VAL A 214 -2.08 2.98 1.63
N THR A 215 -2.18 3.82 0.61
CA THR A 215 -2.78 5.15 0.72
C THR A 215 -4.26 5.07 1.10
N ILE A 216 -5.03 4.18 0.46
CA ILE A 216 -6.45 4.01 0.78
C ILE A 216 -6.67 3.46 2.20
N VAL A 217 -5.83 2.51 2.67
CA VAL A 217 -5.86 2.08 4.08
C VAL A 217 -5.62 3.26 5.02
N MET A 218 -4.65 4.13 4.71
CA MET A 218 -4.35 5.31 5.53
C MET A 218 -5.50 6.34 5.53
N PHE A 219 -6.20 6.53 4.41
CA PHE A 219 -7.41 7.36 4.41
C PHE A 219 -8.47 6.82 5.36
N GLY A 220 -8.73 5.51 5.31
CA GLY A 220 -9.68 4.88 6.23
C GLY A 220 -9.25 5.00 7.69
N ALA A 221 -7.97 4.80 7.99
CA ALA A 221 -7.42 5.00 9.33
C ALA A 221 -7.60 6.45 9.81
N ALA A 222 -7.29 7.44 8.98
CA ALA A 222 -7.48 8.84 9.29
C ALA A 222 -8.96 9.18 9.57
N TYR A 223 -9.88 8.71 8.72
CA TYR A 223 -11.32 8.90 8.95
C TYR A 223 -11.84 8.23 10.22
N HIS A 224 -11.21 7.15 10.67
CA HIS A 224 -11.54 6.52 11.95
C HIS A 224 -10.94 7.29 13.15
N MET A 225 -9.69 7.74 13.03
CA MET A 225 -8.92 8.34 14.12
C MET A 225 -9.33 9.78 14.41
N LEU A 226 -9.51 10.61 13.38
CA LEU A 226 -9.70 12.05 13.54
C LEU A 226 -10.86 12.40 14.48
N PRO A 227 -12.08 11.84 14.32
CA PRO A 227 -13.18 12.12 15.26
C PRO A 227 -12.87 11.78 16.71
N ARG A 228 -12.10 10.70 16.94
CA ARG A 228 -11.73 10.22 18.28
C ARG A 228 -10.64 11.06 18.92
N MET A 229 -9.72 11.58 18.11
CA MET A 229 -8.65 12.46 18.59
C MET A 229 -9.16 13.87 18.89
N THR A 230 -10.09 14.38 18.08
CA THR A 230 -10.60 15.74 18.22
C THR A 230 -11.87 15.84 19.08
N GLY A 231 -12.54 14.71 19.34
CA GLY A 231 -13.86 14.69 19.99
C GLY A 231 -14.96 15.33 19.13
N ARG A 232 -14.80 15.35 17.79
CA ARG A 232 -15.69 16.06 16.86
C ARG A 232 -16.19 15.12 15.77
N THR A 233 -17.31 15.44 15.16
CA THR A 233 -17.82 14.72 13.98
C THR A 233 -17.46 15.46 12.69
N PHE A 234 -17.40 14.74 11.57
CA PHE A 234 -17.24 15.37 10.26
C PHE A 234 -18.49 16.17 9.91
N GLN A 235 -18.30 17.43 9.49
CA GLN A 235 -19.41 18.32 9.13
C GLN A 235 -20.23 17.81 7.95
N TRP A 236 -19.56 17.22 6.94
CA TRP A 236 -20.20 16.73 5.72
C TRP A 236 -19.81 15.27 5.42
N PRO A 237 -20.47 14.29 6.06
CA PRO A 237 -20.19 12.86 5.83
C PRO A 237 -20.33 12.42 4.37
N ALA A 238 -21.17 13.11 3.58
CA ALA A 238 -21.30 12.86 2.14
C ALA A 238 -19.99 13.06 1.37
N LEU A 239 -19.13 14.00 1.77
CA LEU A 239 -17.82 14.20 1.13
C LEU A 239 -16.87 13.04 1.34
N ILE A 240 -17.00 12.29 2.44
CA ILE A 240 -16.20 11.09 2.70
C ILE A 240 -16.60 9.98 1.72
N ASN A 241 -17.90 9.85 1.46
CA ASN A 241 -18.43 8.90 0.47
C ASN A 241 -18.02 9.31 -0.96
N ALA A 242 -18.11 10.60 -1.30
CA ALA A 242 -17.62 11.12 -2.58
C ALA A 242 -16.11 10.89 -2.74
N HIS A 243 -15.31 11.15 -1.70
CA HIS A 243 -13.88 10.85 -1.70
C HIS A 243 -13.63 9.36 -2.01
N PHE A 244 -14.32 8.45 -1.33
CA PHE A 244 -14.18 7.00 -1.55
C PHE A 244 -14.39 6.64 -3.02
N TRP A 245 -15.50 7.07 -3.63
CA TRP A 245 -15.80 6.73 -5.02
C TRP A 245 -14.86 7.41 -6.01
N LEU A 246 -14.46 8.66 -5.77
CA LEU A 246 -13.48 9.34 -6.62
C LEU A 246 -12.16 8.60 -6.66
N VAL A 247 -11.65 8.14 -5.52
CA VAL A 247 -10.37 7.41 -5.49
C VAL A 247 -10.50 5.99 -6.02
N VAL A 248 -11.61 5.30 -5.78
CA VAL A 248 -11.83 3.92 -6.27
C VAL A 248 -12.05 3.91 -7.78
N VAL A 249 -12.94 4.76 -8.30
CA VAL A 249 -13.22 4.84 -9.75
C VAL A 249 -12.02 5.41 -10.48
N GLY A 250 -11.40 6.48 -9.95
CA GLY A 250 -10.19 7.06 -10.52
C GLY A 250 -9.05 6.04 -10.59
N PHE A 251 -8.84 5.27 -9.51
CA PHE A 251 -7.84 4.21 -9.50
C PHE A 251 -8.17 3.07 -10.47
N ALA A 252 -9.45 2.66 -10.58
CA ALA A 252 -9.85 1.61 -11.51
C ALA A 252 -9.51 2.00 -12.96
N ILE A 253 -9.86 3.22 -13.39
CA ILE A 253 -9.52 3.75 -14.72
C ILE A 253 -8.00 3.76 -14.92
N TYR A 254 -7.26 4.26 -13.94
CA TYR A 254 -5.79 4.31 -13.96
C TYR A 254 -5.18 2.91 -14.12
N PHE A 255 -5.59 1.97 -13.28
CA PHE A 255 -5.03 0.63 -13.19
C PHE A 255 -5.31 -0.19 -14.45
N PHE A 256 -6.58 -0.26 -14.88
CA PHE A 256 -6.93 -1.02 -16.08
C PHE A 256 -6.34 -0.38 -17.34
N GLY A 257 -6.34 0.95 -17.44
CA GLY A 257 -5.70 1.66 -18.54
C GLY A 257 -4.22 1.28 -18.68
N LEU A 258 -3.44 1.43 -17.62
CA LEU A 258 -2.01 1.11 -17.65
C LEU A 258 -1.71 -0.39 -17.80
N SER A 259 -2.56 -1.26 -17.24
CA SER A 259 -2.38 -2.71 -17.39
C SER A 259 -2.55 -3.14 -18.84
N ILE A 260 -3.62 -2.68 -19.51
CA ILE A 260 -3.87 -3.02 -20.91
C ILE A 260 -2.81 -2.37 -21.80
N GLY A 261 -2.58 -1.07 -21.63
CA GLY A 261 -1.59 -0.32 -22.41
C GLY A 261 -0.17 -0.88 -22.26
N GLY A 262 0.19 -1.33 -21.04
CA GLY A 262 1.48 -1.94 -20.76
C GLY A 262 1.67 -3.28 -21.48
N VAL A 263 0.67 -4.16 -21.47
CA VAL A 263 0.75 -5.42 -22.23
C VAL A 263 0.89 -5.15 -23.73
N LEU A 264 0.09 -4.24 -24.29
CA LEU A 264 0.15 -3.90 -25.71
C LEU A 264 1.50 -3.27 -26.10
N GLN A 265 2.05 -2.42 -25.23
CA GLN A 265 3.38 -1.86 -25.40
C GLN A 265 4.45 -2.96 -25.42
N GLY A 266 4.39 -3.90 -24.47
CA GLY A 266 5.31 -5.04 -24.41
C GLY A 266 5.26 -5.90 -25.67
N LEU A 267 4.06 -6.26 -26.11
CA LEU A 267 3.87 -7.04 -27.34
C LEU A 267 4.39 -6.29 -28.58
N ALA A 268 4.18 -4.98 -28.67
CA ALA A 268 4.72 -4.17 -29.77
C ALA A 268 6.25 -4.08 -29.76
N MET A 269 6.89 -4.02 -28.58
CA MET A 269 8.35 -4.03 -28.45
C MET A 269 8.98 -5.39 -28.78
N LEU A 270 8.25 -6.49 -28.56
CA LEU A 270 8.70 -7.84 -28.88
C LEU A 270 8.57 -8.20 -30.37
N ASP A 271 7.79 -7.43 -31.13
CA ASP A 271 7.60 -7.62 -32.56
C ASP A 271 8.71 -6.94 -33.36
N ALA A 272 9.69 -7.72 -33.83
CA ALA A 272 10.82 -7.24 -34.61
C ALA A 272 10.44 -6.61 -35.96
N THR A 273 9.20 -6.80 -36.43
CA THR A 273 8.72 -6.18 -37.67
C THR A 273 8.22 -4.75 -37.47
N ARG A 274 8.04 -4.30 -36.23
CA ARG A 274 7.49 -2.99 -35.89
C ARG A 274 8.58 -2.02 -35.44
N PRO A 275 8.52 -0.74 -35.84
CA PRO A 275 9.41 0.28 -35.29
C PRO A 275 9.05 0.55 -33.82
N PHE A 276 10.04 0.91 -33.00
CA PHE A 276 9.80 1.24 -31.58
C PHE A 276 8.72 2.33 -31.38
N ALA A 277 8.60 3.28 -32.32
CA ALA A 277 7.59 4.34 -32.28
C ALA A 277 6.14 3.83 -32.19
N ASP A 278 5.86 2.63 -32.74
CA ASP A 278 4.56 1.99 -32.63
C ASP A 278 4.22 1.61 -31.18
N SER A 279 5.22 1.16 -30.42
CA SER A 279 5.06 0.80 -28.99
C SER A 279 4.76 2.03 -28.13
N VAL A 280 5.18 3.22 -28.56
CA VAL A 280 4.82 4.48 -27.89
C VAL A 280 3.41 4.89 -28.30
N THR A 281 3.12 4.88 -29.60
CA THR A 281 1.82 5.34 -30.14
C THR A 281 0.66 4.51 -29.61
N VAL A 282 0.82 3.19 -29.46
CA VAL A 282 -0.23 2.31 -28.91
C VAL A 282 -0.61 2.65 -27.47
N THR A 283 0.24 3.36 -26.72
CA THR A 283 0.00 3.70 -25.31
C THR A 283 -0.84 4.96 -25.11
N ILE A 284 -0.98 5.82 -26.12
CA ILE A 284 -1.62 7.14 -26.02
C ILE A 284 -3.00 7.09 -25.33
N PRO A 285 -3.98 6.29 -25.78
CA PRO A 285 -5.30 6.27 -25.14
C PRO A 285 -5.26 5.78 -23.68
N TYR A 286 -4.27 4.94 -23.33
CA TYR A 286 -4.09 4.44 -21.98
C TYR A 286 -3.41 5.47 -21.06
N LEU A 287 -2.59 6.35 -21.61
CA LEU A 287 -2.03 7.51 -20.92
C LEU A 287 -3.06 8.62 -20.70
N GLU A 288 -4.00 8.79 -21.63
CA GLU A 288 -5.18 9.63 -21.41
C GLU A 288 -6.05 9.07 -20.29
N ALA A 289 -6.33 7.76 -20.29
CA ALA A 289 -7.05 7.09 -19.22
C ALA A 289 -6.34 7.26 -17.85
N ARG A 290 -5.01 7.12 -17.82
CA ARG A 290 -4.18 7.42 -16.64
C ARG A 290 -4.41 8.85 -16.14
N SER A 291 -4.45 9.83 -17.03
CA SER A 291 -4.64 11.24 -16.68
C SER A 291 -6.03 11.52 -16.13
N VAL A 292 -7.07 10.93 -16.73
CA VAL A 292 -8.46 11.01 -16.24
C VAL A 292 -8.57 10.36 -14.86
N GLY A 293 -8.08 9.13 -14.71
CA GLY A 293 -8.09 8.41 -13.43
C GLY A 293 -7.33 9.15 -12.33
N GLY A 294 -6.13 9.65 -12.66
CA GLY A 294 -5.30 10.45 -11.76
C GLY A 294 -5.96 11.77 -11.34
N SER A 295 -6.71 12.41 -12.24
CA SER A 295 -7.46 13.63 -11.94
C SER A 295 -8.61 13.38 -10.95
N LEU A 296 -9.36 12.29 -11.14
CA LEU A 296 -10.41 11.87 -10.20
C LEU A 296 -9.84 11.54 -8.82
N MET A 297 -8.73 10.79 -8.78
CA MET A 297 -7.99 10.50 -7.55
C MET A 297 -7.56 11.79 -6.83
N THR A 298 -7.02 12.76 -7.57
CA THR A 298 -6.59 14.06 -7.05
C THR A 298 -7.76 14.86 -6.49
N LEU A 299 -8.91 14.89 -7.19
CA LEU A 299 -10.12 15.51 -6.67
C LEU A 299 -10.56 14.84 -5.35
N GLY A 300 -10.44 13.51 -5.25
CA GLY A 300 -10.64 12.79 -4.01
C GLY A 300 -9.72 13.28 -2.87
N HIS A 301 -8.45 13.53 -3.16
CA HIS A 301 -7.49 14.07 -2.17
C HIS A 301 -7.87 15.48 -1.71
N VAL A 302 -8.40 16.32 -2.61
CA VAL A 302 -8.93 17.63 -2.23
C VAL A 302 -10.09 17.48 -1.25
N LEU A 303 -11.02 16.55 -1.50
CA LEU A 303 -12.12 16.28 -0.56
C LEU A 303 -11.61 15.73 0.79
N PHE A 304 -10.59 14.88 0.79
CA PHE A 304 -9.93 14.42 2.00
C PHE A 304 -9.36 15.59 2.80
N ALA A 305 -8.55 16.45 2.16
CA ALA A 305 -7.93 17.60 2.79
C ALA A 305 -8.98 18.56 3.36
N VAL A 306 -10.06 18.83 2.63
CA VAL A 306 -11.19 19.65 3.10
C VAL A 306 -11.80 19.05 4.38
N ASN A 307 -12.07 17.73 4.41
CA ASN A 307 -12.59 17.07 5.61
C ASN A 307 -11.64 17.17 6.81
N VAL A 308 -10.33 17.00 6.59
CA VAL A 308 -9.30 17.11 7.64
C VAL A 308 -9.23 18.54 8.18
N VAL A 309 -9.21 19.54 7.31
CA VAL A 309 -9.18 20.95 7.72
C VAL A 309 -10.43 21.31 8.52
N MET A 310 -11.62 20.91 8.07
CA MET A 310 -12.88 21.24 8.75
C MET A 310 -13.01 20.61 10.14
N ILE A 311 -12.47 19.40 10.35
CA ILE A 311 -12.53 18.76 11.67
C ILE A 311 -11.48 19.33 12.65
N LEU A 312 -10.31 19.73 12.15
CA LEU A 312 -9.26 20.35 12.95
C LEU A 312 -9.58 21.81 13.30
N PHE A 313 -10.18 22.55 12.37
CA PHE A 313 -10.51 23.98 12.47
C PHE A 313 -12.03 24.18 12.31
N PRO A 314 -12.84 23.86 13.34
CA PRO A 314 -14.27 24.01 13.27
C PRO A 314 -14.61 25.48 13.13
N ARG A 315 -15.61 25.78 12.28
CA ARG A 315 -16.22 27.10 12.27
C ARG A 315 -16.81 27.40 13.67
N PRO A 316 -16.67 28.63 14.19
CA PRO A 316 -17.37 29.03 15.40
C PRO A 316 -18.84 28.70 15.25
N ALA A 317 -19.44 28.05 16.26
CA ALA A 317 -20.87 27.81 16.26
C ALA A 317 -21.56 29.16 16.07
N SER A 318 -22.38 29.30 15.03
CA SER A 318 -23.27 30.45 14.91
C SER A 318 -24.11 30.48 16.19
N ALA A 319 -24.09 31.60 16.90
CA ALA A 319 -24.81 31.81 18.17
C ALA A 319 -26.35 31.75 18.03
N ALA A 320 -26.89 31.30 16.89
CA ALA A 320 -28.29 31.28 16.57
C ALA A 320 -28.92 29.89 16.81
N ALA A 321 -28.92 29.44 18.07
CA ALA A 321 -29.87 28.44 18.57
C ALA A 321 -29.94 28.47 20.11
N LYS A 322 -30.05 29.67 20.71
CA LYS A 322 -30.70 29.81 22.02
C LYS A 322 -32.13 30.25 21.74
N VAL A 323 -33.02 29.29 21.47
CA VAL A 323 -34.46 29.52 21.56
C VAL A 323 -34.87 29.07 22.96
N ALA A 324 -35.63 29.95 23.61
CA ALA A 324 -35.89 30.08 25.04
C ALA A 324 -36.45 28.83 25.77
N PRO A 325 -36.31 28.76 27.11
CA PRO A 325 -37.04 27.77 27.91
C PRO A 325 -38.54 28.05 27.83
N ALA A 326 -39.33 27.02 27.57
CA ALA A 326 -40.77 27.07 27.76
C ALA A 326 -41.08 26.95 29.26
N GLU A 327 -41.91 27.88 29.75
CA GLU A 327 -42.59 27.83 31.05
C GLU A 327 -43.53 26.62 31.17
#